data_AF-A0A2V7X5A8-F1
#
_entry.id   AF-A0A2V7X5A8-F1
#
_cell.length_a   1.000
_cell.length_b   1.000
_cell.length_c   1.000
_cell.angle_alpha   90.00
_cell.angle_beta   90.00
_cell.angle_gamma   90.00
#
_symmetry.space_group_name_H-M   'P 1'
#
loop_
_entity.id
_entity.type
_entity.pdbx_description
1 polymer ?
#
loop_
_entity_poly.entity_id
_entity_poly.type
_entity_poly.pdbx_seq_one_letter_code
_entity_poly.pdbx_strand_id
1 'polypeptide(L)'
;MNRTWFKAGVLLMWLALPISAWEYRSVWEQLPAHMAVHFDANWRPNGYTSRQGALELGLTIMAVMLVTFTLATLMLQWQKPAAAWPALLIAYVVVGFCWYGNHSIVKFNLNAQKGSSQLSVVSSQFPKSGFTPAEN
;
A
#
# COMPACT_ATOMS: atom_id res chain seq x y z
N MET A 1 30.88 -10.00 -11.93
CA MET A 1 30.18 -10.00 -10.62
C MET A 1 29.49 -11.35 -10.43
N ASN A 2 29.63 -11.96 -9.25
CA ASN A 2 29.31 -13.38 -9.02
C ASN A 2 27.80 -13.67 -9.23
N ARG A 3 27.46 -14.66 -10.07
CA ARG A 3 26.08 -15.06 -10.42
C ARG A 3 25.21 -15.31 -9.19
N THR A 4 25.83 -15.76 -8.10
CA THR A 4 25.23 -15.98 -6.78
C THR A 4 24.67 -14.69 -6.16
N TRP A 5 25.44 -13.60 -6.19
CA TRP A 5 25.00 -12.31 -5.64
C TRP A 5 23.83 -11.71 -6.42
N PHE A 6 23.81 -11.91 -7.73
CA PHE A 6 22.69 -11.47 -8.55
C PHE A 6 21.40 -12.22 -8.18
N LYS A 7 21.47 -13.55 -8.06
CA LYS A 7 20.32 -14.37 -7.61
C LYS A 7 19.85 -13.99 -6.21
N ALA A 8 20.78 -13.71 -5.29
CA ALA A 8 20.46 -13.20 -3.96
C ALA A 8 19.74 -11.84 -4.06
N GLY A 9 20.22 -10.93 -4.91
CA GLY A 9 19.57 -9.64 -5.17
C GLY A 9 18.15 -9.78 -5.74
N VAL A 10 17.93 -10.72 -6.66
CA VAL A 10 16.58 -11.05 -7.16
C VAL A 10 15.71 -11.59 -6.04
N LEU A 11 16.21 -12.53 -5.22
CA LEU A 11 15.47 -13.10 -4.11
C LEU A 11 15.09 -12.07 -3.05
N LEU A 12 16.00 -11.13 -2.74
CA LEU A 12 15.73 -10.08 -1.76
C LEU A 12 14.57 -9.16 -2.16
N MET A 13 14.35 -8.95 -3.46
CA MET A 13 13.21 -8.16 -3.96
C MET A 13 11.87 -8.78 -3.54
N TRP A 14 11.81 -10.12 -3.44
CA TRP A 14 10.60 -10.83 -3.02
C TRP A 14 10.22 -10.58 -1.57
N LEU A 15 11.10 -10.01 -0.74
CA LEU A 15 10.75 -9.59 0.62
C LEU A 15 9.68 -8.49 0.65
N ALA A 16 9.50 -7.74 -0.45
CA ALA A 16 8.44 -6.74 -0.55
C ALA A 16 7.04 -7.34 -0.31
N LEU A 17 6.80 -8.56 -0.79
CA LEU A 17 5.50 -9.24 -0.65
C LEU A 17 5.15 -9.61 0.81
N PRO A 18 5.98 -10.36 1.56
CA PRO A 18 5.70 -10.66 2.96
C PRO A 18 5.72 -9.42 3.83
N ILE A 19 6.53 -8.39 3.52
CA ILE A 19 6.49 -7.11 4.24
C ILE A 19 5.13 -6.43 4.06
N SER A 20 4.61 -6.33 2.83
CA SER A 20 3.27 -5.79 2.58
C SER A 20 2.18 -6.61 3.28
N ALA A 21 2.22 -7.93 3.19
CA ALA A 21 1.24 -8.79 3.85
C ALA A 21 1.28 -8.62 5.39
N TRP A 22 2.49 -8.53 5.95
CA TRP A 22 2.69 -8.29 7.38
C TRP A 22 2.15 -6.94 7.81
N GLU A 23 2.37 -5.88 7.03
CA GLU A 23 1.82 -4.56 7.31
C GLU A 23 0.28 -4.61 7.42
N TYR A 24 -0.41 -5.14 6.41
CA TYR A 24 -1.87 -5.27 6.44
C TYR A 24 -2.34 -6.06 7.66
N ARG A 25 -1.66 -7.17 7.97
CA ARG A 25 -1.99 -8.00 9.14
C ARG A 25 -1.84 -7.23 10.45
N SER A 26 -0.78 -6.42 10.57
CA SER A 26 -0.48 -5.68 11.81
C SER A 26 -1.48 -4.59 12.14
N VAL A 27 -2.15 -4.02 11.11
CA VAL A 27 -3.11 -2.93 11.26
C VAL A 27 -4.54 -3.33 10.87
N TRP A 28 -4.78 -4.63 10.67
CA TRP A 28 -6.02 -5.14 10.08
C TRP A 28 -7.29 -4.69 10.80
N GLU A 29 -7.29 -4.73 12.14
CA GLU A 29 -8.45 -4.34 12.96
C GLU A 29 -8.62 -2.82 13.07
N GLN A 30 -7.59 -2.05 12.72
CA GLN A 30 -7.61 -0.59 12.72
C GLN A 30 -7.99 -0.02 11.35
N LEU A 31 -8.11 -0.86 10.33
CA LEU A 31 -8.46 -0.44 8.98
C LEU A 31 -9.98 -0.34 8.81
N PRO A 32 -10.47 0.66 8.07
CA PRO A 32 -11.89 0.84 7.85
C PRO A 32 -12.42 -0.28 6.96
N ALA A 33 -13.70 -0.63 7.13
CA ALA A 33 -14.34 -1.64 6.29
C ALA A 33 -14.27 -1.29 4.79
N HIS A 34 -14.34 0.00 4.47
CA HIS A 34 -14.15 0.56 3.13
C HIS A 34 -12.88 1.40 3.09
N MET A 35 -11.93 0.99 2.26
CA MET A 35 -10.66 1.66 2.06
C MET A 35 -10.65 2.44 0.75
N ALA A 36 -10.18 3.68 0.81
CA ALA A 36 -9.83 4.45 -0.37
C ALA A 36 -8.58 3.87 -1.04
N VAL A 37 -8.67 3.54 -2.32
CA VAL A 37 -7.56 2.95 -3.12
C VAL A 37 -7.23 3.75 -4.38
N HIS A 38 -8.14 4.60 -4.85
CA HIS A 38 -7.88 5.53 -5.95
C HIS A 38 -7.96 6.97 -5.48
N PHE A 39 -7.03 7.79 -5.97
CA PHE A 39 -6.95 9.21 -5.67
C PHE A 39 -6.99 10.00 -6.99
N ASP A 40 -7.70 11.12 -6.98
CA ASP A 40 -7.71 12.04 -8.11
C ASP A 40 -6.45 12.92 -8.15
N ALA A 41 -6.35 13.80 -9.16
CA ALA A 41 -5.23 14.73 -9.30
C ALA A 41 -5.10 15.74 -8.14
N ASN A 42 -6.15 15.91 -7.33
CA ASN A 42 -6.17 16.76 -6.13
C ASN A 42 -5.92 15.96 -4.85
N TRP A 43 -5.45 14.71 -4.95
CA TRP A 43 -5.24 13.79 -3.84
C TRP A 43 -6.49 13.43 -3.04
N ARG A 44 -7.68 13.53 -3.65
CA ARG A 44 -8.94 13.15 -3.00
C ARG A 44 -9.29 11.70 -3.33
N PRO A 45 -9.76 10.92 -2.35
CA PRO A 45 -10.17 9.55 -2.59
C PRO A 45 -11.41 9.50 -3.51
N ASN A 46 -11.26 8.89 -4.68
CA ASN A 46 -12.29 8.78 -5.72
C ASN A 46 -12.72 7.33 -6.00
N GLY A 47 -12.09 6.36 -5.35
CA GLY A 47 -12.46 4.95 -5.48
C GLY A 47 -12.23 4.20 -4.19
N TYR A 48 -13.23 3.45 -3.77
CA TYR A 48 -13.23 2.67 -2.55
C TYR A 48 -13.38 1.19 -2.85
N THR A 49 -12.80 0.36 -2.00
CA THR A 49 -12.99 -1.09 -2.01
C THR A 49 -13.08 -1.59 -0.58
N SER A 50 -13.43 -2.86 -0.37
CA SER A 50 -13.38 -3.45 0.97
C SER A 50 -11.94 -3.58 1.46
N ARG A 51 -11.70 -3.64 2.77
CA ARG A 51 -10.35 -3.91 3.32
C ARG A 51 -9.70 -5.17 2.72
N GLN A 52 -10.51 -6.20 2.44
CA GLN A 52 -10.09 -7.43 1.79
C GLN A 52 -9.73 -7.19 0.32
N GLY A 53 -10.57 -6.45 -0.41
CA GLY A 53 -10.30 -6.08 -1.80
C GLY A 53 -9.02 -5.24 -1.94
N ALA A 54 -8.73 -4.35 -1.00
CA ALA A 54 -7.49 -3.56 -1.00
C ALA A 54 -6.25 -4.44 -0.77
N LEU A 55 -6.32 -5.36 0.19
CA LEU A 55 -5.27 -6.36 0.44
C LEU A 55 -5.01 -7.20 -0.81
N GLU A 56 -6.05 -7.79 -1.38
CA GLU A 56 -5.96 -8.66 -2.56
C GLU A 56 -5.40 -7.91 -3.77
N LEU A 57 -5.89 -6.70 -4.03
CA LEU A 57 -5.40 -5.86 -5.12
C LEU A 57 -3.91 -5.51 -4.94
N GLY A 58 -3.55 -5.03 -3.74
CA GLY A 58 -2.17 -4.63 -3.44
C GLY A 58 -1.18 -5.79 -3.53
N LEU A 59 -1.53 -6.96 -2.97
CA LEU A 59 -0.68 -8.15 -3.04
C LEU A 59 -0.63 -8.76 -4.46
N THR A 60 -1.73 -8.73 -5.20
CA THR A 60 -1.78 -9.25 -6.58
C THR A 60 -0.92 -8.40 -7.51
N ILE A 61 -1.05 -7.07 -7.46
CA ILE A 61 -0.19 -6.17 -8.25
C ILE A 61 1.28 -6.38 -7.89
N MET A 62 1.60 -6.47 -6.59
CA MET A 62 2.95 -6.74 -6.13
C MET A 62 3.50 -8.07 -6.68
N ALA A 63 2.72 -9.15 -6.59
CA ALA A 63 3.11 -10.47 -7.06
C ALA A 63 3.34 -10.48 -8.58
N VAL A 64 2.44 -9.87 -9.37
CA VAL A 64 2.59 -9.76 -10.82
C VAL A 64 3.85 -8.99 -11.20
N MET A 65 4.12 -7.87 -10.52
CA MET A 65 5.34 -7.09 -10.74
C MET A 65 6.59 -7.90 -10.39
N LEU A 66 6.61 -8.56 -9.22
CA LEU A 66 7.74 -9.40 -8.79
C LEU A 66 8.05 -10.52 -9.79
N VAL A 67 7.03 -11.25 -10.26
CA VAL A 67 7.19 -12.30 -11.27
C VAL A 67 7.75 -11.72 -12.56
N THR A 68 7.15 -10.64 -13.08
CA THR A 68 7.54 -10.03 -14.35
C THR A 68 9.00 -9.55 -14.31
N PHE A 69 9.37 -8.81 -13.28
CA PHE A 69 10.75 -8.31 -13.13
C PHE A 69 11.75 -9.42 -12.81
N THR A 70 11.35 -10.47 -12.08
CA THR A 70 12.20 -11.66 -11.87
C THR A 70 12.51 -12.33 -13.20
N LEU A 71 11.51 -12.60 -14.03
CA LEU A 71 11.72 -13.22 -15.34
C LEU A 71 12.57 -12.33 -16.24
N ALA A 72 12.25 -11.04 -16.34
CA ALA A 72 13.01 -10.09 -17.15
C ALA A 72 14.49 -10.01 -16.73
N THR A 73 14.77 -9.90 -15.44
CA THR A 73 16.13 -9.78 -14.91
C THR A 73 16.94 -11.06 -15.09
N LEU A 74 16.32 -12.24 -14.92
CA LEU A 74 16.97 -13.54 -15.17
C LEU A 74 17.22 -13.78 -16.66
N MET A 75 16.29 -13.40 -17.54
CA MET A 75 16.47 -13.46 -18.99
C MET A 75 17.59 -12.53 -19.45
N LEU A 76 17.63 -11.30 -18.94
CA LEU A 76 18.71 -10.34 -19.20
C LEU A 76 20.05 -10.85 -18.68
N GLN A 77 20.09 -11.49 -17.51
CA GLN A 77 21.30 -12.11 -17.01
C GLN A 77 21.82 -13.21 -17.96
N TRP A 78 20.92 -13.98 -18.58
CA TRP A 78 21.31 -15.03 -19.51
C TRP A 78 21.76 -14.48 -20.87
N GLN A 79 21.02 -13.54 -21.44
CA GLN A 79 21.25 -13.05 -22.81
C GLN A 79 22.25 -11.89 -22.88
N LYS A 80 22.21 -10.98 -21.91
CA LYS A 80 23.01 -9.75 -21.87
C LYS A 80 23.52 -9.47 -20.45
N PRO A 81 24.51 -10.23 -19.96
CA PRO A 81 24.98 -10.15 -18.56
C PRO A 81 25.38 -8.74 -18.11
N ALA A 82 25.90 -7.91 -19.02
CA ALA A 82 26.27 -6.52 -18.76
C ALA A 82 25.07 -5.63 -18.38
N ALA A 83 23.86 -5.93 -18.88
CA ALA A 83 22.65 -5.17 -18.61
C ALA A 83 21.87 -5.68 -17.38
N ALA A 84 22.24 -6.83 -16.83
CA ALA A 84 21.48 -7.49 -15.76
C ALA A 84 21.40 -6.65 -14.48
N TRP A 85 22.53 -6.07 -14.05
CA TRP A 85 22.59 -5.26 -12.83
C TRP A 85 21.80 -3.94 -12.93
N PRO A 86 21.95 -3.15 -14.01
CA PRO A 86 21.06 -2.00 -14.25
C PRO A 86 19.58 -2.39 -14.28
N ALA A 87 19.23 -3.51 -14.92
CA ALA A 87 17.84 -3.98 -14.96
C ALA A 87 17.31 -4.36 -13.57
N LEU A 88 18.13 -5.00 -12.74
CA LEU A 88 17.78 -5.31 -11.36
C LEU A 88 17.56 -4.03 -10.54
N LEU A 89 18.40 -3.00 -10.71
CA LEU A 89 18.20 -1.71 -10.05
C LEU A 89 16.86 -1.07 -10.44
N ILE A 90 16.52 -1.07 -11.73
CA ILE A 90 15.22 -0.56 -12.22
C ILE A 90 14.07 -1.36 -11.61
N ALA A 91 14.19 -2.69 -11.54
CA ALA A 91 13.19 -3.54 -10.91
C ALA A 91 12.96 -3.15 -9.44
N TYR A 92 14.02 -2.90 -8.67
CA TYR A 92 13.93 -2.41 -7.30
C TYR A 92 13.20 -1.07 -7.18
N VAL A 93 13.48 -0.12 -8.09
CA VAL A 93 12.80 1.18 -8.10
C VAL A 93 11.30 1.02 -8.34
N VAL A 94 10.91 0.22 -9.33
CA VAL A 94 9.50 0.01 -9.67
C VAL A 94 8.76 -0.75 -8.55
N VAL A 95 9.34 -1.84 -8.05
CA VAL A 95 8.77 -2.61 -6.94
C VAL A 95 8.67 -1.76 -5.67
N GLY A 96 9.70 -0.95 -5.38
CA GLY A 96 9.70 0.00 -4.27
C GLY A 96 8.59 1.03 -4.39
N PHE A 97 8.33 1.55 -5.59
CA PHE A 97 7.21 2.46 -5.84
C PHE A 97 5.85 1.78 -5.63
N CYS A 98 5.66 0.56 -6.15
CA CYS A 98 4.45 -0.23 -5.90
C CYS A 98 4.23 -0.50 -4.40
N TRP A 99 5.31 -0.81 -3.69
CA TRP A 99 5.26 -1.07 -2.25
C TRP A 99 4.87 0.21 -1.49
N TYR A 100 5.50 1.33 -1.83
CA TYR A 100 5.19 2.64 -1.24
C TYR A 100 3.74 3.07 -1.52
N GLY A 101 3.23 2.81 -2.73
CA GLY A 101 1.82 3.03 -3.07
C GLY A 101 0.90 2.25 -2.13
N ASN A 102 1.12 0.95 -1.97
CA ASN A 102 0.34 0.11 -1.08
C ASN A 102 0.43 0.56 0.40
N HIS A 103 1.64 0.87 0.85
CA HIS A 103 1.93 1.42 2.19
C HIS A 103 1.19 2.74 2.45
N SER A 104 1.18 3.64 1.48
CA SER A 104 0.51 4.94 1.57
C SER A 104 -1.01 4.82 1.66
N ILE A 105 -1.61 3.87 0.92
CA ILE A 105 -3.04 3.54 1.00
C ILE A 105 -3.39 3.12 2.43
N VAL A 106 -2.62 2.20 3.02
CA VAL A 106 -2.83 1.73 4.40
C VAL A 106 -2.76 2.90 5.39
N LYS A 107 -1.70 3.72 5.31
CA LYS A 107 -1.53 4.88 6.19
C LYS A 107 -2.64 5.93 6.04
N PHE A 108 -3.06 6.24 4.82
CA PHE A 108 -4.13 7.20 4.56
C PHE A 108 -5.43 6.76 5.24
N ASN A 109 -5.81 5.49 5.05
CA ASN A 109 -7.04 4.95 5.61
C ASN A 109 -6.99 4.83 7.13
N LEU A 110 -5.85 4.46 7.71
CA LEU A 110 -5.65 4.44 9.17
C LEU A 110 -5.80 5.84 9.79
N ASN A 111 -5.22 6.86 9.16
CA ASN A 111 -5.29 8.23 9.66
C ASN A 111 -6.72 8.80 9.54
N ALA A 112 -7.42 8.49 8.46
CA ALA A 112 -8.82 8.86 8.28
C ALA A 112 -9.70 8.27 9.40
N GLN A 113 -9.53 6.98 9.73
CA GLN A 113 -10.31 6.33 10.79
C GLN A 113 -10.02 6.90 12.19
N LYS A 114 -8.75 7.20 12.49
CA LYS A 114 -8.38 7.87 13.76
C LYS A 114 -9.05 9.24 13.89
N GLY A 115 -9.04 10.04 12.82
CA GLY A 115 -9.71 11.34 12.78
C GLY A 115 -11.22 11.25 12.99
N SER A 116 -11.90 10.32 12.29
CA SER A 116 -13.34 10.10 12.46
C SER A 116 -13.70 9.66 13.88
N SER A 117 -12.89 8.78 14.48
CA SER A 117 -13.11 8.31 15.85
C SER A 117 -13.00 9.45 16.86
N GLN A 118 -11.99 10.33 16.73
CA GLN A 118 -11.83 11.49 17.60
C GLN A 118 -12.98 12.50 17.48
N LEU A 119 -13.42 12.79 16.25
CA LEU A 119 -14.58 13.67 16.01
C LEU A 119 -15.87 13.11 16.62
N SER A 120 -16.09 11.80 16.56
CA SER A 120 -17.26 11.16 17.16
C SER A 120 -17.27 11.25 18.69
N VAL A 121 -16.10 11.16 19.34
CA VAL A 121 -15.95 11.30 20.80
C VAL A 121 -16.17 12.75 21.24
N VAL A 122 -15.67 13.73 20.49
CA VAL A 122 -15.91 15.15 20.81
C VAL A 122 -17.40 15.50 20.65
N SER A 123 -18.05 15.01 19.58
CA SER A 123 -19.49 15.25 19.37
C SER A 123 -20.39 14.60 20.43
N SER A 124 -19.97 13.51 21.08
CA SER A 124 -20.74 12.88 22.16
C SER A 124 -20.52 13.54 23.53
N GLN A 125 -19.42 14.25 23.71
CA GLN A 125 -19.13 15.03 24.92
C GLN A 125 -19.84 16.40 24.96
N PHE A 126 -20.28 16.92 23.82
CA PHE A 126 -21.12 18.11 23.74
C PHE A 126 -22.55 17.72 23.35
N PRO A 127 -23.40 17.26 24.30
CA PRO A 127 -24.80 17.12 24.02
C PRO A 127 -25.35 18.49 23.62
N LYS A 128 -26.12 18.57 22.54
CA LYS A 128 -26.85 19.77 22.14
C LYS A 128 -27.75 20.17 23.31
N SER A 129 -27.29 21.11 24.14
CA SER A 129 -28.11 21.73 25.17
C SER A 129 -29.30 22.38 24.46
N GLY A 130 -30.50 21.92 24.82
CA GLY A 130 -31.75 22.35 24.21
C GLY A 130 -31.87 23.86 24.17
N PHE A 131 -31.86 24.41 22.95
CA PHE A 131 -32.30 25.76 22.69
C PHE A 131 -33.83 25.70 22.50
N THR A 132 -34.57 25.83 23.59
CA THR A 132 -35.98 26.20 23.52
C THR A 132 -36.04 27.71 23.28
N PRO A 133 -36.60 28.20 22.16
CA PRO A 133 -36.88 29.62 22.03
C PRO A 133 -37.98 29.96 23.03
N ALA A 134 -37.74 30.93 23.90
CA ALA A 134 -38.79 31.53 24.70
C ALA A 134 -39.70 32.30 23.75
N GLU A 135 -40.94 31.83 23.58
CA GLU A 135 -42.03 32.64 23.04
C GLU A 135 -42.32 33.77 24.02
N ASN A 136 -42.21 35.01 23.54
CA ASN A 136 -42.82 36.21 24.12
C ASN A 136 -43.53 36.96 22.99
#